data_AF-A0A358SQQ9-F1
#
_entry.id   AF-A0A358SQQ9-F1
#
_cell.length_a   1.000
_cell.length_b   1.000
_cell.length_c   1.000
_cell.angle_alpha   90.00
_cell.angle_beta   90.00
_cell.angle_gamma   90.00
#
_symmetry.space_group_name_H-M   'P 1'
#
loop_
_entity.id
_entity.type
_entity.pdbx_description
1 polymer ?
#
loop_
_entity_poly.entity_id
_entity_poly.type
_entity_poly.pdbx_seq_one_letter_code
_entity_poly.pdbx_strand_id
1 'polypeptide(L)'
;MRLIMPGPDLGGRAAPEDPPQAAKPAPQVTGTQAAPATTQDSLRERQKHRSWRGMPAWRRMSQRVWLRRLALTAIAALAGLLYAWAMGQDTLEYYYAAADRSMSMSWHNFVFGAFDPAGTITVDKLPGALWIQALSVRAFGLHTWAIILPQVIEGVLTVLVLYRAVRRLAGPAAGLIAALVLAVSPAAVALDRENISDSLLILLLVLAADAVSGAIAGLAAGGAGRDATLAASDPDGPSPGTAGGDHLVAGERAAPARRVAGAGDSGRPGGRAARVRRPGGTLGRLILAGVWAGLAFQAKEIEAWMVLPALGLAYLLSGPGPVLRRAGQLAVAGVVVALVSVSWMTAVSLVPAADRPYVDGSHDNSVFEQVFAYNGFGRFGDQTPVQVRAAQ
;
A
#
# COMPACT_ATOMS: atom_id res chain seq x y z
N MET A 1 70.09 -30.73 -66.22
CA MET A 1 69.42 -31.28 -65.03
C MET A 1 68.11 -31.91 -65.49
N ARG A 2 68.12 -33.25 -65.64
CA ARG A 2 67.05 -34.22 -66.01
C ARG A 2 66.22 -33.99 -67.29
N LEU A 3 65.92 -35.12 -67.93
CA LEU A 3 65.58 -35.38 -69.34
C LEU A 3 64.36 -36.33 -69.35
N ILE A 4 63.61 -36.41 -70.47
CA ILE A 4 62.80 -37.58 -70.96
C ILE A 4 61.26 -37.62 -70.67
N MET A 5 60.46 -37.54 -71.74
CA MET A 5 59.09 -38.12 -72.00
C MET A 5 59.15 -39.67 -71.98
N PRO A 6 58.09 -40.54 -71.83
CA PRO A 6 56.77 -40.53 -72.50
C PRO A 6 55.60 -41.29 -71.74
N GLY A 7 54.46 -41.58 -72.41
CA GLY A 7 53.28 -42.36 -71.93
C GLY A 7 53.53 -43.87 -71.70
N PRO A 8 52.53 -44.75 -71.36
CA PRO A 8 51.46 -45.16 -72.30
C PRO A 8 50.11 -45.67 -71.68
N ASP A 9 49.24 -46.19 -72.57
CA ASP A 9 47.93 -46.84 -72.40
C ASP A 9 47.90 -48.21 -71.68
N LEU A 10 46.68 -48.64 -71.31
CA LEU A 10 46.04 -49.97 -71.50
C LEU A 10 45.42 -50.64 -70.24
N GLY A 11 44.08 -50.77 -70.28
CA GLY A 11 43.38 -52.07 -70.24
C GLY A 11 43.01 -52.71 -68.89
N GLY A 12 41.71 -53.03 -68.71
CA GLY A 12 41.32 -54.22 -67.93
C GLY A 12 39.95 -54.23 -67.22
N ARG A 13 38.99 -54.94 -67.82
CA ARG A 13 37.96 -55.84 -67.21
C ARG A 13 36.62 -55.29 -66.66
N ALA A 14 35.59 -55.47 -67.49
CA ALA A 14 34.37 -56.29 -67.33
C ALA A 14 33.50 -56.25 -66.03
N ALA A 15 32.29 -55.69 -66.20
CA ALA A 15 30.90 -56.14 -65.90
C ALA A 15 30.59 -57.07 -64.69
N PRO A 16 29.41 -56.94 -64.04
CA PRO A 16 28.14 -57.43 -64.62
C PRO A 16 26.85 -56.60 -64.35
N GLU A 17 25.92 -56.70 -65.31
CA GLU A 17 24.45 -56.96 -65.25
C GLU A 17 23.62 -56.61 -63.99
N ASP A 18 22.33 -56.23 -64.00
CA ASP A 18 21.30 -55.75 -64.96
C ASP A 18 20.06 -55.30 -64.09
N PRO A 19 18.82 -55.03 -64.60
CA PRO A 19 17.90 -53.94 -64.21
C PRO A 19 16.88 -54.40 -63.09
N PRO A 20 15.73 -53.76 -62.68
CA PRO A 20 14.72 -52.96 -63.42
C PRO A 20 14.13 -51.78 -62.56
N GLN A 21 13.13 -50.96 -62.94
CA GLN A 21 11.72 -51.32 -63.01
C GLN A 21 10.86 -50.10 -63.41
N ALA A 22 10.01 -50.32 -64.41
CA ALA A 22 8.96 -49.43 -64.84
C ALA A 22 7.76 -49.43 -63.87
N ALA A 23 6.99 -48.35 -63.97
CA ALA A 23 5.84 -47.95 -63.17
C ALA A 23 4.76 -49.01 -62.92
N LYS A 24 4.09 -48.87 -61.76
CA LYS A 24 2.74 -49.39 -61.48
C LYS A 24 1.86 -48.35 -60.78
N PRO A 25 0.52 -48.40 -60.95
CA PRO A 25 -0.38 -47.26 -60.80
C PRO A 25 -1.03 -47.17 -59.41
N ALA A 26 -1.55 -45.97 -59.12
CA ALA A 26 -2.18 -45.57 -57.87
C ALA A 26 -3.45 -46.38 -57.52
N PRO A 27 -3.68 -46.74 -56.24
CA PRO A 27 -4.97 -47.21 -55.76
C PRO A 27 -5.89 -46.06 -55.36
N GLN A 28 -7.16 -46.22 -55.74
CA GLN A 28 -8.29 -45.35 -55.45
C GLN A 28 -8.61 -45.31 -53.94
N VAL A 29 -9.04 -44.13 -53.51
CA VAL A 29 -9.43 -43.79 -52.14
C VAL A 29 -10.83 -44.33 -51.86
N THR A 30 -10.94 -45.34 -50.99
CA THR A 30 -12.20 -45.72 -50.34
C THR A 30 -12.42 -44.82 -49.12
N GLY A 31 -13.53 -44.09 -49.15
CA GLY A 31 -13.88 -43.12 -48.13
C GLY A 31 -14.29 -43.75 -46.80
N THR A 32 -13.64 -43.27 -45.73
CA THR A 32 -14.27 -43.02 -44.43
C THR A 32 -13.72 -41.68 -43.95
N GLN A 33 -14.36 -40.57 -44.35
CA GLN A 33 -14.08 -39.26 -43.75
C GLN A 33 -14.66 -39.25 -42.33
N ALA A 34 -13.82 -39.54 -41.33
CA ALA A 34 -14.03 -38.99 -40.01
C ALA A 34 -13.79 -37.48 -40.11
N ALA A 35 -14.80 -36.68 -39.77
CA ALA A 35 -14.74 -35.22 -39.83
C ALA A 35 -13.49 -34.69 -39.10
N PRO A 36 -12.72 -33.75 -39.69
CA PRO A 36 -11.59 -33.18 -39.00
C PRO A 36 -12.11 -32.33 -37.85
N ALA A 37 -11.77 -32.70 -36.61
CA ALA A 37 -11.93 -31.83 -35.45
C ALA A 37 -11.37 -30.46 -35.83
N THR A 38 -12.22 -29.43 -35.71
CA THR A 38 -11.93 -28.11 -36.24
C THR A 38 -10.57 -27.63 -35.75
N THR A 39 -9.77 -27.07 -36.66
CA THR A 39 -8.45 -26.47 -36.36
C THR A 39 -8.52 -25.46 -35.20
N GLN A 40 -9.70 -24.91 -34.92
CA GLN A 40 -9.95 -24.01 -33.79
C GLN A 40 -9.94 -24.70 -32.43
N ASP A 41 -10.44 -25.93 -32.28
CA ASP A 41 -10.44 -26.64 -30.99
C ASP A 41 -9.03 -27.06 -30.58
N SER A 42 -8.23 -27.54 -31.53
CA SER A 42 -6.83 -27.88 -31.29
C SER A 42 -5.95 -26.66 -31.00
N LEU A 43 -6.26 -25.49 -31.57
CA LEU A 43 -5.60 -24.23 -31.26
C LEU A 43 -6.06 -23.64 -29.93
N ARG A 44 -7.34 -23.78 -29.55
CA ARG A 44 -7.88 -23.37 -28.24
C ARG A 44 -7.33 -24.23 -27.11
N GLU A 45 -7.20 -25.54 -27.30
CA GLU A 45 -6.55 -26.43 -26.33
C GLU A 45 -5.05 -26.15 -26.21
N ARG A 46 -4.35 -25.91 -27.33
CA ARG A 46 -2.93 -25.51 -27.29
C ARG A 46 -2.73 -24.15 -26.63
N GLN A 47 -3.63 -23.17 -26.83
CA GLN A 47 -3.58 -21.88 -26.13
C GLN A 47 -3.92 -22.00 -24.64
N LYS A 48 -4.90 -22.82 -24.26
CA LYS A 48 -5.20 -23.12 -22.85
C LYS A 48 -4.02 -23.78 -22.14
N HIS A 49 -3.35 -24.75 -22.78
CA HIS A 49 -2.20 -25.44 -22.18
C HIS A 49 -0.90 -24.63 -22.17
N ARG A 50 -0.76 -23.60 -23.03
CA ARG A 50 0.43 -22.74 -23.09
C ARG A 50 0.41 -21.59 -22.09
N SER A 51 -0.76 -21.25 -21.52
CA SER A 51 -0.89 -20.16 -20.54
C SER A 51 -0.56 -20.53 -19.09
N TRP A 52 -0.28 -21.81 -18.79
CA TRP A 52 -0.05 -22.27 -17.40
C TRP A 52 1.35 -22.84 -17.11
N ARG A 53 2.19 -23.14 -18.11
CA ARG A 53 3.51 -23.78 -17.92
C ARG A 53 4.69 -22.81 -17.91
N GLY A 54 4.57 -21.68 -17.22
CA GLY A 54 5.67 -20.70 -17.16
C GLY A 54 5.64 -19.68 -16.03
N MET A 55 4.69 -19.74 -15.10
CA MET A 55 4.69 -18.78 -14.00
C MET A 55 5.69 -19.19 -12.91
N PRO A 56 6.60 -18.30 -12.49
CA PRO A 56 7.55 -18.59 -11.42
C PRO A 56 6.81 -18.88 -10.10
N ALA A 57 7.38 -19.76 -9.26
CA ALA A 57 6.70 -20.33 -8.09
C ALA A 57 6.18 -19.28 -7.09
N TRP A 58 6.80 -18.11 -6.99
CA TRP A 58 6.34 -16.99 -6.16
C TRP A 58 4.98 -16.42 -6.61
N ARG A 59 4.61 -16.55 -7.90
CA ARG A 59 3.28 -16.18 -8.40
C ARG A 59 2.19 -17.18 -7.98
N ARG A 60 2.54 -18.47 -7.81
CA ARG A 60 1.61 -19.50 -7.31
C ARG A 60 1.33 -19.37 -5.81
N MET A 61 2.31 -18.96 -5.02
CA MET A 61 2.11 -18.67 -3.59
C MET A 61 1.17 -17.46 -3.37
N SER A 62 1.10 -16.54 -4.33
CA SER A 62 0.24 -15.35 -4.28
C SER A 62 -1.27 -15.60 -4.48
N GLN A 63 -1.67 -16.78 -4.97
CA GLN A 63 -3.07 -17.13 -5.28
C GLN A 63 -3.85 -17.59 -4.03
N ARG A 64 -3.17 -18.05 -2.98
CA ARG A 64 -3.80 -18.56 -1.75
C ARG A 64 -3.90 -17.45 -0.70
N VAL A 65 -5.00 -16.69 -0.76
CA VAL A 65 -5.29 -15.57 0.17
C VAL A 65 -5.13 -15.96 1.64
N TRP A 66 -5.52 -17.19 2.01
CA TRP A 66 -5.39 -17.72 3.36
C TRP A 66 -3.93 -17.89 3.82
N LEU A 67 -3.04 -18.47 3.01
CA LEU A 67 -1.61 -18.59 3.33
C LEU A 67 -0.96 -17.22 3.58
N ARG A 68 -1.35 -16.22 2.79
CA ARG A 68 -0.87 -14.85 2.97
C ARG A 68 -1.34 -14.23 4.28
N ARG A 69 -2.60 -14.47 4.67
CA ARG A 69 -3.13 -14.02 5.95
C ARG A 69 -2.39 -14.71 7.09
N LEU A 70 -2.19 -16.02 7.02
CA LEU A 70 -1.41 -16.78 8.00
C LEU A 70 0.02 -16.26 8.12
N ALA A 71 0.70 -16.00 6.99
CA ALA A 71 2.05 -15.44 7.01
C ALA A 71 2.09 -14.05 7.66
N LEU A 72 1.15 -13.16 7.33
CA LEU A 72 1.07 -11.84 7.96
C LEU A 72 0.77 -11.94 9.46
N THR A 73 -0.13 -12.83 9.87
CA THR A 73 -0.43 -13.09 11.28
C THR A 73 0.79 -13.63 12.01
N ALA A 74 1.56 -14.55 11.39
CA ALA A 74 2.80 -15.06 11.95
C ALA A 74 3.86 -13.95 12.10
N ILE A 75 4.01 -13.06 11.10
CA ILE A 75 4.91 -11.91 11.19
C ILE A 75 4.48 -10.94 12.29
N ALA A 76 3.18 -10.64 12.41
CA ALA A 76 2.67 -9.76 13.46
C ALA A 76 2.83 -10.37 14.86
N ALA A 77 2.64 -11.68 15.00
CA ALA A 77 2.88 -12.40 16.24
C ALA A 77 4.38 -12.43 16.59
N LEU A 78 5.26 -12.61 15.60
CA LEU A 78 6.70 -12.52 15.79
C LEU A 78 7.11 -11.11 16.24
N ALA A 79 6.61 -10.07 15.58
CA ALA A 79 6.83 -8.69 15.98
C ALA A 79 6.38 -8.45 17.42
N GLY A 80 5.15 -8.84 17.77
CA GLY A 80 4.63 -8.71 19.13
C GLY A 80 5.46 -9.46 20.17
N LEU A 81 5.95 -10.66 19.83
CA LEU A 81 6.84 -11.41 20.71
C LEU A 81 8.19 -10.71 20.90
N LEU A 82 8.82 -10.23 19.83
CA LEU A 82 10.11 -9.54 19.89
C LEU A 82 10.03 -8.20 20.63
N TYR A 83 9.00 -7.41 20.32
CA TYR A 83 8.79 -6.08 20.88
C TYR A 83 8.35 -6.15 22.35
N ALA A 84 7.54 -7.14 22.75
CA ALA A 84 7.13 -7.31 24.15
C ALA A 84 8.10 -8.14 25.00
N TRP A 85 9.12 -8.77 24.40
CA TRP A 85 9.97 -9.73 25.10
C TRP A 85 10.61 -9.09 26.34
N ALA A 86 10.43 -9.63 27.54
CA ALA A 86 11.05 -9.05 28.74
C ALA A 86 10.77 -7.54 28.99
N MET A 87 9.71 -6.95 28.42
CA MET A 87 9.40 -5.51 28.58
C MET A 87 9.16 -5.08 30.04
N GLY A 88 8.91 -6.02 30.95
CA GLY A 88 8.84 -5.74 32.38
C GLY A 88 10.20 -5.48 33.05
N GLN A 89 11.30 -5.75 32.36
CA GLN A 89 12.69 -5.66 32.87
C GLN A 89 13.52 -4.57 32.19
N ASP A 90 12.96 -3.89 31.18
CA ASP A 90 13.67 -2.87 30.43
C ASP A 90 13.85 -1.59 31.29
N THR A 91 15.00 -0.94 31.12
CA THR A 91 15.29 0.35 31.75
C THR A 91 14.61 1.45 30.95
N LEU A 92 13.64 2.11 31.57
CA LEU A 92 12.95 3.25 30.96
C LEU A 92 13.82 4.50 31.00
N GLU A 93 13.56 5.41 30.07
CA GLU A 93 13.95 6.80 30.21
C GLU A 93 13.13 7.42 31.35
N TYR A 94 13.79 7.65 32.48
CA TYR A 94 13.15 8.07 33.74
C TYR A 94 12.42 9.40 33.59
N TYR A 95 12.94 10.28 32.73
CA TYR A 95 12.34 11.58 32.49
C TYR A 95 10.91 11.46 31.92
N TYR A 96 10.72 10.66 30.86
CA TYR A 96 9.37 10.46 30.30
C TYR A 96 8.48 9.60 31.20
N ALA A 97 9.04 8.59 31.88
CA ALA A 97 8.28 7.75 32.80
C ALA A 97 7.70 8.56 33.98
N ALA A 98 8.42 9.59 34.45
CA ALA A 98 7.91 10.51 35.46
C ALA A 98 6.75 11.37 34.93
N ALA A 99 6.85 11.85 33.69
CA ALA A 99 5.76 12.56 33.03
C ALA A 99 4.52 11.66 32.87
N ASP A 100 4.67 10.41 32.42
CA ASP A 100 3.56 9.45 32.31
C ASP A 100 2.84 9.25 33.64
N ARG A 101 3.63 9.10 34.72
CA ARG A 101 3.10 8.99 36.08
C ARG A 101 2.32 10.26 36.44
N SER A 102 2.89 11.44 36.25
CA SER A 102 2.23 12.72 36.57
C SER A 102 0.90 12.88 35.80
N MET A 103 0.94 12.67 34.49
CA MET A 103 -0.22 12.76 33.60
C MET A 103 -1.30 11.71 33.92
N SER A 104 -0.91 10.51 34.35
CA SER A 104 -1.87 9.47 34.73
C SER A 104 -2.70 9.84 35.97
N MET A 105 -2.14 10.67 36.86
CA MET A 105 -2.76 11.07 38.11
C MET A 105 -3.72 12.25 37.97
N SER A 106 -3.45 13.18 37.04
CA SER A 106 -4.19 14.44 36.90
C SER A 106 -4.58 14.73 35.45
N TRP A 107 -5.85 15.08 35.20
CA TRP A 107 -6.29 15.50 33.86
C TRP A 107 -5.69 16.85 33.43
N HIS A 108 -5.38 17.74 34.38
CA HIS A 108 -4.67 18.99 34.07
C HIS A 108 -3.26 18.66 33.57
N ASN A 109 -2.52 17.84 34.30
CA ASN A 109 -1.19 17.39 33.93
C ASN A 109 -1.21 16.64 32.58
N PHE A 110 -2.21 15.78 32.38
CA PHE A 110 -2.44 15.08 31.12
C PHE A 110 -2.56 16.03 29.94
N VAL A 111 -3.42 17.05 30.03
CA VAL A 111 -3.65 18.01 28.93
C VAL A 111 -2.39 18.82 28.62
N PHE A 112 -1.66 19.25 29.65
CA PHE A 112 -0.48 20.11 29.50
C PHE A 112 0.84 19.35 29.31
N GLY A 113 0.85 18.02 29.39
CA GLY A 113 2.10 17.27 29.33
C GLY A 113 3.01 17.54 30.52
N ALA A 114 2.46 17.70 31.73
CA ALA A 114 3.24 18.07 32.90
C ALA A 114 4.15 16.93 33.36
N PHE A 115 5.42 17.25 33.58
CA PHE A 115 6.44 16.30 34.04
C PHE A 115 6.25 15.94 35.51
N ASP A 116 5.93 16.93 36.35
CA ASP A 116 5.85 16.75 37.80
C ASP A 116 4.39 16.72 38.32
N PRO A 117 4.10 16.00 39.43
CA PRO A 117 2.74 15.89 39.96
C PRO A 117 2.08 17.22 40.38
N ALA A 118 2.87 18.24 40.73
CA ALA A 118 2.33 19.55 41.10
C ALA A 118 1.94 20.39 39.87
N GLY A 119 2.25 19.93 38.66
CA GLY A 119 1.85 20.60 37.41
C GLY A 119 2.62 21.91 37.19
N THR A 120 3.88 21.96 37.61
CA THR A 120 4.69 23.18 37.58
C THR A 120 5.49 23.34 36.30
N ILE A 121 5.91 22.22 35.68
CA ILE A 121 6.70 22.21 34.45
C ILE A 121 6.20 21.13 33.47
N THR A 122 6.22 21.42 32.16
CA THR A 122 5.93 20.45 31.09
C THR A 122 7.11 19.51 30.86
N VAL A 123 6.88 18.46 30.07
CA VAL A 123 7.97 17.73 29.41
C VAL A 123 8.62 18.61 28.34
N ASP A 124 9.88 18.32 28.00
CA ASP A 124 10.72 19.02 27.03
C ASP A 124 10.29 18.84 25.56
N LYS A 125 9.11 18.26 25.32
CA LYS A 125 8.52 17.99 23.99
C LYS A 125 7.00 18.16 24.00
N LEU A 126 6.39 18.06 22.83
CA LEU A 126 4.93 17.86 22.74
C LEU A 126 4.52 16.51 23.37
N PRO A 127 3.40 16.46 24.12
CA PRO A 127 3.01 15.27 24.89
C PRO A 127 2.29 14.19 24.08
N GLY A 128 2.18 14.32 22.75
CA GLY A 128 1.30 13.49 21.95
C GLY A 128 1.56 11.98 22.06
N ALA A 129 2.82 11.57 22.12
CA ALA A 129 3.18 10.16 22.37
C ALA A 129 2.91 9.72 23.82
N LEU A 130 3.25 10.59 24.76
CA LEU A 130 3.11 10.31 26.18
C LEU A 130 1.64 10.26 26.63
N TRP A 131 0.71 10.91 25.93
CA TRP A 131 -0.72 10.75 26.21
C TRP A 131 -1.18 9.30 26.15
N ILE A 132 -0.68 8.52 25.18
CA ILE A 132 -1.09 7.12 25.03
C ILE A 132 -0.46 6.28 26.15
N GLN A 133 0.79 6.56 26.50
CA GLN A 133 1.50 5.92 27.61
C GLN A 133 0.84 6.25 28.96
N ALA A 134 0.57 7.52 29.25
CA ALA A 134 -0.13 7.96 30.45
C ALA A 134 -1.53 7.37 30.59
N LEU A 135 -2.29 7.21 29.50
CA LEU A 135 -3.58 6.53 29.52
C LEU A 135 -3.43 5.04 29.85
N SER A 136 -2.40 4.38 29.33
CA SER A 136 -2.07 3.00 29.67
C SER A 136 -1.73 2.85 31.15
N VAL A 137 -0.86 3.73 31.68
CA VAL A 137 -0.54 3.79 33.11
C VAL A 137 -1.78 4.04 33.96
N ARG A 138 -2.68 4.93 33.52
CA ARG A 138 -3.93 5.21 34.23
C ARG A 138 -4.86 3.99 34.27
N ALA A 139 -4.88 3.19 33.21
CA ALA A 139 -5.73 2.00 33.11
C ALA A 139 -5.18 0.80 33.89
N PHE A 140 -3.86 0.61 33.88
CA PHE A 140 -3.21 -0.61 34.41
C PHE A 140 -2.39 -0.40 35.67
N GLY A 141 -2.19 0.85 36.10
CA GLY A 141 -1.27 1.21 37.17
C GLY A 141 0.16 1.43 36.67
N LEU A 142 1.01 1.97 37.55
CA LEU A 142 2.40 2.28 37.24
C LEU A 142 3.24 1.01 37.22
N HIS A 143 3.41 0.47 36.01
CA HIS A 143 4.29 -0.65 35.73
C HIS A 143 5.12 -0.36 34.48
N THR A 144 6.35 -0.85 34.42
CA THR A 144 7.23 -0.73 33.24
C THR A 144 6.54 -1.22 31.97
N TRP A 145 5.90 -2.40 32.05
CA TRP A 145 5.17 -2.96 30.92
C TRP A 145 3.96 -2.12 30.51
N ALA A 146 3.31 -1.40 31.44
CA ALA A 146 2.15 -0.57 31.13
C ALA A 146 2.57 0.67 30.33
N ILE A 147 3.74 1.23 30.60
CA ILE A 147 4.33 2.35 29.84
C ILE A 147 4.75 1.88 28.43
N ILE A 148 5.38 0.70 28.33
CA ILE A 148 5.89 0.17 27.04
C ILE A 148 4.76 -0.41 26.17
N LEU A 149 3.67 -0.90 26.76
CA LEU A 149 2.61 -1.61 26.03
C LEU A 149 2.07 -0.86 24.79
N PRO A 150 1.78 0.46 24.84
CA PRO A 150 1.41 1.23 23.66
C PRO A 150 2.43 1.15 22.52
N GLN A 151 3.73 1.19 22.84
CA GLN A 151 4.82 1.18 21.87
C GLN A 151 4.88 -0.15 21.11
N VAL A 152 4.73 -1.26 21.85
CA VAL A 152 4.61 -2.60 21.26
C VAL A 152 3.41 -2.67 20.31
N ILE A 153 2.25 -2.15 20.73
CA ILE A 153 1.05 -2.14 19.90
C ILE A 153 1.28 -1.31 18.64
N GLU A 154 1.87 -0.13 18.78
CA GLU A 154 2.17 0.79 17.68
C GLU A 154 3.17 0.19 16.69
N GLY A 155 4.23 -0.46 17.16
CA GLY A 155 5.19 -1.21 16.35
C GLY A 155 4.52 -2.34 15.55
N VAL A 156 3.69 -3.16 16.20
CA VAL A 156 2.94 -4.24 15.52
C VAL A 156 1.97 -3.66 14.48
N LEU A 157 1.25 -2.58 14.81
CA LEU A 157 0.38 -1.89 13.86
C LEU A 157 1.17 -1.33 12.68
N THR A 158 2.37 -0.80 12.92
CA THR A 158 3.27 -0.30 11.87
C THR A 158 3.63 -1.39 10.88
N VAL A 159 3.97 -2.60 11.36
CA VAL A 159 4.23 -3.78 10.51
C VAL A 159 3.03 -4.10 9.62
N LEU A 160 1.82 -4.07 10.18
CA LEU A 160 0.58 -4.34 9.44
C LEU A 160 0.25 -3.25 8.40
N VAL A 161 0.46 -1.99 8.74
CA VAL A 161 0.22 -0.86 7.83
C VAL A 161 1.28 -0.83 6.73
N LEU A 162 2.55 -1.10 7.04
CA LEU A 162 3.62 -1.19 6.05
C LEU A 162 3.33 -2.29 5.03
N TYR A 163 2.91 -3.48 5.50
CA TYR A 163 2.43 -4.54 4.62
C TYR A 163 1.36 -4.02 3.66
N ARG A 164 0.37 -3.27 4.19
CA ARG A 164 -0.77 -2.73 3.44
C ARG A 164 -0.38 -1.65 2.41
N ALA A 165 0.61 -0.81 2.73
CA ALA A 165 1.14 0.20 1.83
C ALA A 165 1.94 -0.46 0.69
N VAL A 166 2.92 -1.30 1.04
CA VAL A 166 3.83 -1.94 0.07
C VAL A 166 3.08 -2.92 -0.83
N ARG A 167 2.11 -3.69 -0.29
CA ARG A 167 1.31 -4.60 -1.12
C ARG A 167 0.52 -3.87 -2.21
N ARG A 168 0.18 -2.59 -1.98
CA ARG A 168 -0.62 -1.78 -2.91
C ARG A 168 0.24 -1.28 -4.06
N LEU A 169 1.53 -1.05 -3.83
CA LEU A 169 2.47 -0.53 -4.82
C LEU A 169 3.23 -1.62 -5.57
N ALA A 170 3.71 -2.65 -4.85
CA ALA A 170 4.62 -3.67 -5.37
C ALA A 170 4.08 -5.12 -5.26
N GLY A 171 2.85 -5.27 -4.76
CA GLY A 171 2.16 -6.55 -4.67
C GLY A 171 2.44 -7.36 -3.39
N PRO A 172 1.74 -8.49 -3.20
CA PRO A 172 1.67 -9.19 -1.92
C PRO A 172 3.00 -9.71 -1.35
N ALA A 173 3.88 -10.22 -2.20
CA ALA A 173 5.16 -10.80 -1.78
C ALA A 173 6.10 -9.72 -1.24
N ALA A 174 6.24 -8.60 -1.98
CA ALA A 174 7.00 -7.44 -1.53
C ALA A 174 6.47 -6.89 -0.20
N GLY A 175 5.14 -6.86 -0.03
CA GLY A 175 4.54 -6.45 1.23
C GLY A 175 4.91 -7.35 2.41
N LEU A 176 4.89 -8.68 2.22
CA LEU A 176 5.30 -9.62 3.29
C LEU A 176 6.79 -9.48 3.62
N ILE A 177 7.64 -9.30 2.62
CA ILE A 177 9.08 -9.09 2.82
C ILE A 177 9.32 -7.80 3.61
N ALA A 178 8.69 -6.69 3.21
CA ALA A 178 8.82 -5.41 3.93
C ALA A 178 8.36 -5.50 5.38
N ALA A 179 7.22 -6.16 5.62
CA ALA A 179 6.70 -6.39 6.97
C ALA A 179 7.65 -7.26 7.81
N LEU A 180 8.18 -8.34 7.24
CA LEU A 180 9.14 -9.21 7.94
C LEU A 180 10.44 -8.46 8.25
N VAL A 181 10.98 -7.71 7.29
CA VAL A 181 12.22 -6.93 7.46
C VAL A 181 12.05 -5.93 8.61
N LEU A 182 10.93 -5.19 8.65
CA LEU A 182 10.67 -4.27 9.76
C LEU A 182 10.50 -5.03 11.09
N ALA A 183 9.72 -6.11 11.09
CA ALA A 183 9.43 -6.92 12.28
C ALA A 183 10.69 -7.44 13.00
N VAL A 184 11.72 -7.82 12.24
CA VAL A 184 12.96 -8.41 12.77
C VAL A 184 14.12 -7.42 12.82
N SER A 185 13.89 -6.16 12.44
CA SER A 185 14.94 -5.14 12.37
C SER A 185 15.39 -4.78 13.79
N PRO A 186 16.69 -4.92 14.15
CA PRO A 186 17.16 -4.65 15.50
C PRO A 186 16.83 -3.23 16.00
N ALA A 187 16.90 -2.25 15.09
CA ALA A 187 16.54 -0.87 15.41
C ALA A 187 15.05 -0.73 15.76
N ALA A 188 14.15 -1.38 15.02
CA ALA A 188 12.72 -1.36 15.34
C ALA A 188 12.43 -2.05 16.67
N VAL A 189 13.04 -3.23 16.89
CA VAL A 189 12.93 -3.95 18.17
C VAL A 189 13.37 -3.09 19.34
N ALA A 190 14.50 -2.36 19.23
CA ALA A 190 14.97 -1.48 20.29
C ALA A 190 13.98 -0.33 20.56
N LEU A 191 13.57 0.39 19.51
CA LEU A 191 12.65 1.53 19.65
C LEU A 191 11.31 1.13 20.27
N ASP A 192 10.72 0.01 19.84
CA ASP A 192 9.40 -0.45 20.30
C ASP A 192 9.40 -1.02 21.74
N ARG A 193 10.58 -1.12 22.37
CA ARG A 193 10.77 -1.54 23.77
C ARG A 193 11.08 -0.37 24.71
N GLU A 194 11.29 0.82 24.18
CA GLU A 194 11.61 2.02 24.93
C GLU A 194 10.35 2.89 25.14
N ASN A 195 10.38 3.83 26.08
CA ASN A 195 9.27 4.76 26.34
C ASN A 195 9.44 6.12 25.63
N ILE A 196 10.08 6.13 24.47
CA ILE A 196 10.34 7.34 23.65
C ILE A 196 9.33 7.49 22.51
N SER A 197 9.18 8.68 21.94
CA SER A 197 8.08 8.99 21.00
C SER A 197 8.13 8.33 19.60
N ASP A 198 9.13 7.48 19.33
CA ASP A 198 9.46 6.98 17.99
C ASP A 198 8.43 6.00 17.42
N SER A 199 7.91 5.07 18.22
CA SER A 199 6.95 4.07 17.76
C SER A 199 5.68 4.72 17.21
N LEU A 200 5.11 5.68 17.96
CA LEU A 200 3.94 6.44 17.51
C LEU A 200 4.25 7.28 16.27
N LEU A 201 5.40 7.97 16.25
CA LEU A 201 5.85 8.74 15.10
C LEU A 201 5.85 7.86 13.84
N ILE A 202 6.53 6.73 13.89
CA ILE A 202 6.69 5.83 12.74
C ILE A 202 5.33 5.30 12.30
N LEU A 203 4.47 4.86 13.22
CA LEU A 203 3.12 4.40 12.90
C LEU A 203 2.33 5.46 12.13
N LEU A 204 2.32 6.69 12.63
CA LEU A 204 1.57 7.80 12.03
C LEU A 204 2.13 8.18 10.66
N LEU A 205 3.46 8.21 10.49
CA LEU A 205 4.08 8.47 9.19
C LEU A 205 3.82 7.34 8.18
N VAL A 206 3.82 6.08 8.62
CA VAL A 206 3.51 4.92 7.77
C VAL A 206 2.02 4.90 7.40
N LEU A 207 1.13 5.35 8.29
CA LEU A 207 -0.28 5.60 7.98
C LEU A 207 -0.45 6.73 6.95
N ALA A 208 0.29 7.83 7.07
CA ALA A 208 0.31 8.90 6.09
C ALA A 208 0.80 8.40 4.72
N ALA A 209 1.88 7.62 4.70
CA ALA A 209 2.42 7.00 3.51
C ALA A 209 1.45 6.00 2.86
N ASP A 210 0.71 5.18 3.64
CA ASP A 210 -0.34 4.32 3.08
C ASP A 210 -1.47 5.13 2.44
N ALA A 211 -1.88 6.24 3.08
CA ALA A 211 -2.92 7.10 2.56
C ALA A 211 -2.50 7.74 1.23
N VAL A 212 -1.27 8.25 1.12
CA VAL A 212 -0.66 8.75 -0.13
C VAL A 212 -0.54 7.65 -1.18
N SER A 213 -0.02 6.48 -0.81
CA SER A 213 0.06 5.30 -1.69
C SER A 213 -1.32 4.91 -2.21
N GLY A 214 -2.35 5.12 -1.40
CA GLY A 214 -3.74 4.97 -1.77
C GLY A 214 -4.28 6.00 -2.74
N ALA A 215 -3.90 7.26 -2.57
CA ALA A 215 -4.24 8.35 -3.47
C ALA A 215 -3.64 8.11 -4.86
N ILE A 216 -2.41 7.58 -4.92
CA ILE A 216 -1.71 7.18 -6.15
C ILE A 216 -2.39 5.96 -6.80
N ALA A 217 -2.60 4.88 -6.04
CA ALA A 217 -3.12 3.62 -6.59
C ALA A 217 -4.63 3.63 -6.94
N GLY A 218 -5.39 4.63 -6.51
CA GLY A 218 -6.81 4.80 -6.86
C GLY A 218 -7.09 4.86 -8.38
N LEU A 219 -6.05 4.95 -9.20
CA LEU A 219 -6.06 4.87 -10.66
C LEU A 219 -6.35 3.45 -11.22
N ALA A 220 -5.78 2.40 -10.63
CA ALA A 220 -5.77 1.07 -11.26
C ALA A 220 -7.15 0.39 -11.31
N ALA A 221 -7.98 0.62 -10.29
CA ALA A 221 -9.33 0.06 -10.22
C ALA A 221 -10.35 0.83 -11.09
N GLY A 222 -10.10 2.11 -11.37
CA GLY A 222 -11.00 2.96 -12.16
C GLY A 222 -10.78 2.87 -13.67
N GLY A 223 -9.58 2.51 -14.13
CA GLY A 223 -9.25 2.29 -15.54
C GLY A 223 -9.77 0.95 -16.06
N ALA A 224 -9.52 -0.14 -15.32
CA ALA A 224 -9.99 -1.48 -15.66
C ALA A 224 -11.53 -1.57 -15.80
N GLY A 225 -12.27 -0.81 -14.98
CA GLY A 225 -13.73 -0.72 -15.11
C GLY A 225 -14.20 0.04 -16.35
N ARG A 226 -13.41 1.00 -16.84
CA ARG A 226 -13.66 1.79 -18.05
C ARG A 226 -13.40 0.99 -19.31
N ASP A 227 -12.30 0.24 -19.35
CA ASP A 227 -11.95 -0.61 -20.50
C ASP A 227 -12.92 -1.79 -20.62
N ALA A 228 -13.39 -2.33 -19.50
CA ALA A 228 -14.45 -3.34 -19.49
C ALA A 228 -15.82 -2.79 -19.93
N THR A 229 -16.13 -1.52 -19.64
CA THR A 229 -17.37 -0.89 -20.13
C THR A 229 -17.27 -0.48 -21.60
N LEU A 230 -16.10 -0.07 -22.06
CA LEU A 230 -15.83 0.20 -23.48
C LEU A 230 -15.87 -1.09 -24.30
N ALA A 231 -15.26 -2.17 -23.83
CA ALA A 231 -15.35 -3.49 -24.46
C ALA A 231 -16.78 -4.05 -24.48
N ALA A 232 -17.62 -3.71 -23.49
CA ALA A 232 -19.03 -4.11 -23.46
C ALA A 232 -19.96 -3.17 -24.25
N SER A 233 -19.44 -2.07 -24.81
CA SER A 233 -20.22 -1.13 -25.64
C SER A 233 -19.80 -1.12 -27.11
N ASP A 234 -18.91 -2.04 -27.51
CA ASP A 234 -18.59 -2.33 -28.90
C ASP A 234 -19.70 -3.22 -29.50
N PRO A 235 -20.58 -2.71 -30.39
CA PRO A 235 -21.71 -3.45 -30.92
C PRO A 235 -21.31 -4.47 -32.00
N ASP A 236 -20.06 -4.43 -32.49
CA ASP A 236 -19.59 -5.22 -33.63
C ASP A 236 -18.82 -6.50 -33.23
N GLY A 237 -18.85 -6.88 -31.96
CA GLY A 237 -18.32 -8.16 -31.49
C GLY A 237 -19.17 -9.34 -31.99
N PRO A 238 -18.57 -10.44 -32.49
CA PRO A 238 -19.32 -11.57 -33.04
C PRO A 238 -20.21 -12.21 -31.96
N SER A 239 -21.53 -12.11 -32.15
CA SER A 239 -22.52 -12.73 -31.27
C SER A 239 -22.45 -14.26 -31.39
N PRO A 240 -22.44 -15.03 -30.28
CA PRO A 240 -22.54 -16.48 -30.35
C PRO A 240 -23.96 -16.88 -30.78
N GLY A 241 -24.04 -17.67 -31.86
CA GLY A 241 -25.28 -18.08 -32.50
C GLY A 241 -26.24 -18.85 -31.60
N THR A 242 -27.53 -18.53 -31.73
CA THR A 242 -28.64 -19.34 -31.28
C THR A 242 -28.79 -20.56 -32.18
N ALA A 243 -28.53 -21.73 -31.62
CA ALA A 243 -28.97 -23.01 -32.17
C ALA A 243 -30.48 -23.20 -31.93
N GLY A 244 -31.21 -23.66 -32.94
CA GLY A 244 -32.61 -24.06 -32.82
C GLY A 244 -33.03 -24.82 -34.08
N GLY A 245 -33.16 -26.14 -33.94
CA GLY A 245 -33.44 -27.08 -35.01
C GLY A 245 -34.92 -27.17 -35.42
N ASP A 246 -35.10 -27.74 -36.61
CA ASP A 246 -36.36 -28.06 -37.27
C ASP A 246 -37.16 -29.15 -36.52
N HIS A 247 -38.47 -28.94 -36.41
CA HIS A 247 -39.46 -30.03 -36.48
C HIS A 247 -40.77 -29.51 -37.09
N LEU A 248 -41.10 -30.06 -38.26
CA LEU A 248 -42.41 -30.01 -38.93
C LEU A 248 -43.27 -31.19 -38.46
N VAL A 249 -44.54 -30.97 -38.07
CA VAL A 249 -45.72 -31.83 -38.39
C VAL A 249 -47.01 -30.99 -38.27
N ALA A 250 -47.95 -31.29 -39.18
CA ALA A 250 -49.23 -30.64 -39.49
C ALA A 250 -50.40 -30.92 -38.50
N GLY A 251 -51.50 -30.13 -38.62
CA GLY A 251 -52.85 -30.58 -38.25
C GLY A 251 -53.81 -29.54 -37.65
N GLU A 252 -54.72 -29.03 -38.50
CA GLU A 252 -56.14 -28.67 -38.26
C GLU A 252 -56.63 -27.62 -37.21
N ARG A 253 -57.37 -26.64 -37.78
CA ARG A 253 -58.69 -26.05 -37.40
C ARG A 253 -58.91 -25.45 -36.00
N ALA A 254 -59.21 -24.13 -36.00
CA ALA A 254 -60.44 -23.47 -35.52
C ALA A 254 -60.17 -22.12 -34.81
N ALA A 255 -60.87 -21.08 -35.25
CA ALA A 255 -60.93 -19.74 -34.64
C ALA A 255 -62.06 -19.67 -33.57
N PRO A 256 -62.41 -18.52 -32.93
CA PRO A 256 -61.74 -17.21 -32.83
C PRO A 256 -61.74 -16.58 -31.40
N ALA A 257 -61.19 -15.36 -31.32
CA ALA A 257 -61.55 -14.24 -30.41
C ALA A 257 -60.75 -14.03 -29.11
N ARG A 258 -59.92 -12.97 -29.07
CA ARG A 258 -60.34 -11.60 -28.70
C ARG A 258 -59.21 -10.57 -28.95
N ARG A 259 -59.66 -9.39 -29.38
CA ARG A 259 -58.98 -8.08 -29.49
C ARG A 259 -58.09 -7.80 -28.26
N VAL A 260 -56.96 -7.11 -28.35
CA VAL A 260 -56.84 -5.68 -28.69
C VAL A 260 -55.56 -5.41 -29.48
N ALA A 261 -55.73 -4.66 -30.56
CA ALA A 261 -54.67 -4.13 -31.42
C ALA A 261 -54.27 -2.71 -31.00
N GLY A 262 -52.99 -2.42 -31.22
CA GLY A 262 -52.48 -1.12 -31.64
C GLY A 262 -52.14 -0.16 -30.50
N ALA A 263 -51.07 0.62 -30.58
CA ALA A 263 -50.01 0.74 -31.57
C ALA A 263 -48.89 1.56 -30.89
N GLY A 264 -47.66 1.34 -31.31
CA GLY A 264 -46.49 1.89 -30.66
C GLY A 264 -46.36 3.40 -30.79
N ASP A 265 -45.53 3.95 -29.92
CA ASP A 265 -44.57 4.95 -30.36
C ASP A 265 -43.26 4.79 -29.61
N SER A 266 -42.22 4.96 -30.41
CA SER A 266 -40.81 5.06 -30.14
C SER A 266 -40.46 6.01 -28.98
N GLY A 267 -39.43 5.65 -28.20
CA GLY A 267 -38.87 6.58 -27.23
C GLY A 267 -38.07 5.93 -26.10
N ARG A 268 -36.90 5.35 -26.42
CA ARG A 268 -35.82 5.35 -25.43
C ARG A 268 -35.30 6.79 -25.32
N PRO A 269 -35.10 7.28 -24.09
CA PRO A 269 -33.74 7.44 -23.61
C PRO A 269 -33.62 6.80 -22.20
N GLY A 270 -32.59 6.01 -21.92
CA GLY A 270 -31.23 6.51 -21.91
C GLY A 270 -30.86 7.19 -20.59
N GLY A 271 -31.54 6.92 -19.48
CA GLY A 271 -31.13 7.38 -18.14
C GLY A 271 -30.09 6.47 -17.49
N ARG A 272 -28.89 6.34 -18.07
CA ARG A 272 -27.72 5.87 -17.29
C ARG A 272 -27.52 6.93 -16.20
N ALA A 273 -27.86 6.59 -14.96
CA ALA A 273 -27.45 7.37 -13.81
C ALA A 273 -25.97 7.67 -13.96
N ALA A 274 -25.64 8.92 -14.29
CA ALA A 274 -24.30 9.43 -14.22
C ALA A 274 -23.91 9.27 -12.76
N ARG A 275 -23.21 8.16 -12.44
CA ARG A 275 -22.58 7.98 -11.15
C ARG A 275 -21.54 9.08 -11.09
N VAL A 276 -21.95 10.23 -10.53
CA VAL A 276 -21.10 11.36 -10.19
C VAL A 276 -19.91 10.75 -9.48
N ARG A 277 -18.78 10.71 -10.19
CA ARG A 277 -17.54 10.14 -9.68
C ARG A 277 -17.10 11.05 -8.56
N ARG A 278 -17.43 10.67 -7.31
CA ARG A 278 -17.13 11.47 -6.12
C ARG A 278 -15.67 11.93 -6.19
N PRO A 279 -15.42 13.25 -6.33
CA PRO A 279 -14.08 13.81 -6.35
C PRO A 279 -13.29 13.53 -5.05
N GLY A 280 -13.97 13.07 -3.99
CA GLY A 280 -13.44 12.91 -2.64
C GLY A 280 -12.54 11.70 -2.38
N GLY A 281 -12.37 10.76 -3.32
CA GLY A 281 -11.55 9.56 -3.06
C GLY A 281 -10.06 9.85 -2.88
N THR A 282 -9.48 10.68 -3.74
CA THR A 282 -8.05 11.03 -3.69
C THR A 282 -7.79 12.16 -2.72
N LEU A 283 -8.58 13.23 -2.77
CA LEU A 283 -8.44 14.36 -1.84
C LEU A 283 -8.67 13.91 -0.39
N GLY A 284 -9.68 13.09 -0.12
CA GLY A 284 -9.93 12.56 1.22
C GLY A 284 -8.76 11.74 1.77
N ARG A 285 -8.06 10.99 0.91
CA ARG A 285 -6.84 10.26 1.31
C ARG A 285 -5.68 11.19 1.61
N LEU A 286 -5.53 12.29 0.87
CA LEU A 286 -4.49 13.27 1.14
C LEU A 286 -4.79 14.11 2.39
N ILE A 287 -6.06 14.43 2.64
CA ILE A 287 -6.48 15.03 3.92
C ILE A 287 -6.15 14.07 5.07
N LEU A 288 -6.48 12.78 4.93
CA LEU A 288 -6.13 11.78 5.93
C LEU A 288 -4.62 11.66 6.13
N ALA A 289 -3.82 11.71 5.05
CA ALA A 289 -2.37 11.75 5.14
C ALA A 289 -1.89 12.99 5.92
N GLY A 290 -2.51 14.14 5.66
CA GLY A 290 -2.22 15.38 6.38
C GLY A 290 -2.55 15.31 7.87
N VAL A 291 -3.69 14.69 8.23
CA VAL A 291 -4.05 14.44 9.63
C VAL A 291 -3.01 13.56 10.31
N TRP A 292 -2.63 12.43 9.68
CA TRP A 292 -1.63 11.53 10.26
C TRP A 292 -0.26 12.19 10.42
N ALA A 293 0.21 12.94 9.43
CA ALA A 293 1.48 13.65 9.54
C ALA A 293 1.43 14.81 10.56
N GLY A 294 0.28 15.48 10.69
CA GLY A 294 0.08 16.49 11.73
C GLY A 294 0.06 15.89 13.15
N LEU A 295 -0.56 14.71 13.32
CA LEU A 295 -0.50 13.96 14.58
C LEU A 295 0.90 13.42 14.86
N ALA A 296 1.65 13.03 13.82
CA ALA A 296 3.04 12.61 13.96
C ALA A 296 3.91 13.74 14.51
N PHE A 297 3.63 14.99 14.13
CA PHE A 297 4.24 16.18 14.74
C PHE A 297 3.86 16.34 16.22
N GLN A 298 2.64 15.97 16.63
CA GLN A 298 2.30 15.96 18.06
C GLN A 298 3.10 14.91 18.84
N ALA A 299 3.52 13.82 18.17
CA ALA A 299 4.35 12.78 18.79
C ALA A 299 5.82 13.18 18.87
N LYS A 300 6.39 13.71 17.77
CA LYS A 300 7.84 13.97 17.67
C LYS A 300 8.19 15.17 16.77
N GLU A 301 7.39 16.22 16.85
CA GLU A 301 7.69 17.57 16.39
C GLU A 301 8.20 17.64 14.94
N ILE A 302 9.24 18.44 14.67
CA ILE A 302 9.75 18.77 13.34
C ILE A 302 10.31 17.53 12.62
N GLU A 303 10.76 16.51 13.36
CA GLU A 303 11.22 15.25 12.77
C GLU A 303 10.12 14.61 11.90
N ALA A 304 8.85 14.74 12.31
CA ALA A 304 7.72 14.26 11.53
C ALA A 304 7.58 14.92 10.15
N TRP A 305 8.05 16.16 10.00
CA TRP A 305 7.96 16.90 8.75
C TRP A 305 9.02 16.49 7.72
N MET A 306 10.10 15.81 8.14
CA MET A 306 11.20 15.43 7.26
C MET A 306 10.78 14.51 6.11
N VAL A 307 9.70 13.73 6.28
CA VAL A 307 9.18 12.83 5.24
C VAL A 307 8.26 13.54 4.23
N LEU A 308 7.73 14.72 4.56
CA LEU A 308 6.71 15.40 3.75
C LEU A 308 7.18 15.74 2.33
N PRO A 309 8.41 16.23 2.09
CA PRO A 309 8.89 16.48 0.74
C PRO A 309 8.88 15.22 -0.12
N ALA A 310 9.27 14.07 0.43
CA ALA A 310 9.30 12.80 -0.29
C ALA A 310 7.87 12.32 -0.62
N LEU A 311 6.94 12.40 0.32
CA LEU A 311 5.53 12.03 0.10
C LEU A 311 4.85 12.97 -0.93
N GLY A 312 5.11 14.27 -0.81
CA GLY A 312 4.62 15.29 -1.74
C GLY A 312 5.14 15.06 -3.15
N LEU A 313 6.45 14.83 -3.29
CA LEU A 313 7.07 14.54 -4.59
C LEU A 313 6.53 13.24 -5.21
N ALA A 314 6.41 12.17 -4.43
CA ALA A 314 5.84 10.91 -4.90
C ALA A 314 4.43 11.10 -5.47
N TYR A 315 3.59 11.91 -4.80
CA TYR A 315 2.26 12.24 -5.28
C TYR A 315 2.26 13.19 -6.49
N LEU A 316 3.15 14.20 -6.53
CA LEU A 316 3.28 15.08 -7.69
C LEU A 316 3.65 14.30 -8.95
N LEU A 317 4.55 13.33 -8.85
CA LEU A 317 5.02 12.54 -9.98
C LEU A 317 4.01 11.47 -10.40
N SER A 318 3.43 10.76 -9.43
CA SER A 318 2.65 9.53 -9.69
C SER A 318 1.13 9.68 -9.51
N GLY A 319 0.68 10.81 -8.97
CA GLY A 319 -0.73 11.07 -8.68
C GLY A 319 -1.61 11.15 -9.92
N PRO A 320 -2.94 11.04 -9.79
CA PRO A 320 -3.86 11.17 -10.90
C PRO A 320 -4.05 12.63 -11.37
N GLY A 321 -4.26 12.82 -12.68
CA GLY A 321 -4.69 14.10 -13.25
C GLY A 321 -3.56 15.08 -13.55
N PRO A 322 -3.87 16.32 -13.97
CA PRO A 322 -2.85 17.32 -14.33
C PRO A 322 -2.06 17.79 -13.10
N VAL A 323 -0.80 18.19 -13.30
CA VAL A 323 0.12 18.59 -12.21
C VAL A 323 -0.47 19.71 -11.35
N LEU A 324 -1.12 20.72 -11.96
CA LEU A 324 -1.73 21.82 -11.21
C LEU A 324 -2.82 21.35 -10.22
N ARG A 325 -3.60 20.32 -10.60
CA ARG A 325 -4.58 19.72 -9.69
C ARG A 325 -3.91 18.96 -8.55
N ARG A 326 -2.81 18.25 -8.83
CA ARG A 326 -2.04 17.54 -7.79
C ARG A 326 -1.44 18.54 -6.80
N ALA A 327 -0.90 19.65 -7.32
CA ALA A 327 -0.38 20.75 -6.50
C ALA A 327 -1.48 21.35 -5.61
N GLY A 328 -2.66 21.65 -6.15
CA GLY A 328 -3.78 22.16 -5.35
C GLY A 328 -4.24 21.17 -4.27
N GLN A 329 -4.25 19.87 -4.54
CA GLN A 329 -4.57 18.85 -3.54
C GLN A 329 -3.51 18.73 -2.45
N LEU A 330 -2.23 18.85 -2.80
CA LEU A 330 -1.14 18.89 -1.83
C LEU A 330 -1.16 20.17 -1.00
N ALA A 331 -1.57 21.30 -1.58
CA ALA A 331 -1.76 22.54 -0.82
C ALA A 331 -2.83 22.37 0.27
N VAL A 332 -3.97 21.75 -0.07
CA VAL A 332 -5.00 21.42 0.92
C VAL A 332 -4.46 20.47 2.00
N ALA A 333 -3.74 19.42 1.61
CA ALA A 333 -3.14 18.50 2.57
C ALA A 333 -2.10 19.20 3.47
N GLY A 334 -1.29 20.09 2.92
CA GLY A 334 -0.30 20.88 3.65
C GLY A 334 -0.95 21.82 4.67
N VAL A 335 -2.08 22.45 4.34
CA VAL A 335 -2.87 23.23 5.31
C VAL A 335 -3.36 22.33 6.43
N VAL A 336 -3.84 21.11 6.14
CA VAL A 336 -4.27 20.15 7.17
C VAL A 336 -3.10 19.74 8.06
N VAL A 337 -1.93 19.43 7.50
CA VAL A 337 -0.72 19.14 8.29
C VAL A 337 -0.44 20.29 9.25
N ALA A 338 -0.34 21.52 8.72
CA ALA A 338 -0.01 22.70 9.52
C ALA A 338 -1.00 22.91 10.67
N LEU A 339 -2.30 22.89 10.38
CA LEU A 339 -3.36 23.10 11.38
C LEU A 339 -3.34 22.03 12.48
N VAL A 340 -3.15 20.76 12.12
CA VAL A 340 -3.10 19.67 13.11
C VAL A 340 -1.81 19.72 13.92
N SER A 341 -0.66 19.99 13.28
CA SER A 341 0.64 20.13 13.95
C SER A 341 0.64 21.22 15.02
N VAL A 342 0.13 22.41 14.71
CA VAL A 342 0.17 23.54 15.65
C VAL A 342 -0.98 23.58 16.65
N SER A 343 -1.93 22.64 16.57
CA SER A 343 -3.19 22.69 17.33
C SER A 343 -2.98 22.72 18.85
N TRP A 344 -2.22 21.76 19.40
CA TRP A 344 -1.92 21.75 20.84
C TRP A 344 -1.06 22.94 21.27
N MET A 345 -0.03 23.28 20.50
CA MET A 345 0.84 24.44 20.78
C MET A 345 0.03 25.73 20.88
N THR A 346 -0.92 25.92 19.96
CA THR A 346 -1.83 27.06 19.95
C THR A 346 -2.75 27.02 21.16
N ALA A 347 -3.35 25.87 21.47
CA ALA A 347 -4.22 25.73 22.63
C ALA A 347 -3.51 26.07 23.95
N VAL A 348 -2.29 25.57 24.16
CA VAL A 348 -1.49 25.87 25.35
C VAL A 348 -1.07 27.34 25.39
N SER A 349 -0.69 27.92 24.25
CA SER A 349 -0.28 29.33 24.17
C SER A 349 -1.43 30.30 24.46
N LEU A 350 -2.69 29.87 24.28
CA LEU A 350 -3.88 30.66 24.61
C LEU A 350 -4.27 30.59 26.09
N VAL A 351 -3.73 29.63 26.85
CA VAL A 351 -3.96 29.55 28.30
C VAL A 351 -3.02 30.52 29.02
N PRO A 352 -3.52 31.35 29.95
CA PRO A 352 -2.69 32.27 30.72
C PRO A 352 -1.54 31.55 31.43
N ALA A 353 -0.36 32.17 31.47
CA ALA A 353 0.84 31.56 32.04
C ALA A 353 0.70 31.17 33.53
N ALA A 354 -0.23 31.78 34.27
CA ALA A 354 -0.51 31.44 35.66
C ALA A 354 -1.34 30.15 35.83
N ASP A 355 -2.05 29.72 34.78
CA ASP A 355 -2.99 28.59 34.81
C ASP A 355 -2.44 27.31 34.14
N ARG A 356 -1.22 27.39 33.60
CA ARG A 356 -0.53 26.28 32.92
C ARG A 356 0.89 26.08 33.46
N PRO A 357 1.45 24.86 33.34
CA PRO A 357 2.84 24.61 33.69
C PRO A 357 3.79 25.46 32.85
N TYR A 358 4.99 25.71 33.39
CA TYR A 358 6.10 26.31 32.65
C TYR A 358 6.56 25.35 31.54
N VAL A 359 6.80 25.88 30.34
CA VAL A 359 7.22 25.09 29.18
C VAL A 359 8.70 24.78 29.27
N ASP A 360 9.04 23.52 29.55
CA ASP A 360 10.44 23.07 29.60
C ASP A 360 11.14 23.21 28.24
N GLY A 361 12.45 23.47 28.25
CA GLY A 361 13.21 23.75 27.03
C GLY A 361 12.92 25.13 26.41
N SER A 362 12.28 26.06 27.13
CA SER A 362 12.08 27.46 26.72
C SER A 362 12.61 28.45 27.76
N HIS A 363 12.91 29.69 27.36
CA HIS A 363 13.37 30.78 28.22
C HIS A 363 12.25 31.71 28.66
N ASP A 364 11.19 31.81 27.85
CA ASP A 364 10.10 32.77 28.01
C ASP A 364 8.73 32.08 28.16
N ASN A 365 8.72 30.79 28.54
CA ASN A 365 7.53 29.96 28.69
C ASN A 365 6.76 29.75 27.36
N SER A 366 7.49 29.67 26.24
CA SER A 366 6.96 29.51 24.88
C SER A 366 7.10 28.09 24.33
N VAL A 367 5.96 27.48 23.98
CA VAL A 367 5.92 26.19 23.26
C VAL A 367 6.55 26.28 21.87
N PHE A 368 6.47 27.45 21.22
CA PHE A 368 7.07 27.64 19.90
C PHE A 368 8.59 27.70 19.97
N GLU A 369 9.15 28.32 21.02
CA GLU A 369 10.60 28.31 21.25
C GLU A 369 11.09 26.89 21.53
N GLN A 370 10.39 26.16 22.40
CA GLN A 370 10.70 24.76 22.70
C GLN A 370 10.78 23.90 21.42
N VAL A 371 9.78 23.98 20.56
CA VAL A 371 9.69 23.15 19.35
C VAL A 371 10.69 23.58 18.27
N PHE A 372 10.70 24.87 17.90
CA PHE A 372 11.44 25.32 16.73
C PHE A 372 12.88 25.71 17.04
N ALA A 373 13.17 26.21 18.24
CA ALA A 373 14.52 26.56 18.64
C ALA A 373 15.18 25.39 19.38
N TYR A 374 14.68 25.00 20.55
CA TYR A 374 15.34 24.01 21.41
C TYR A 374 15.41 22.61 20.78
N ASN A 375 14.27 22.08 20.30
CA ASN A 375 14.24 20.77 19.63
C ASN A 375 14.52 20.83 18.12
N GLY A 376 14.43 22.02 17.52
CA GLY A 376 14.60 22.23 16.09
C GLY A 376 16.00 22.69 15.72
N PHE A 377 16.12 23.96 15.34
CA PHE A 377 17.32 24.50 14.71
C PHE A 377 18.51 24.67 15.66
N GLY A 378 18.28 24.79 16.96
CA GLY A 378 19.33 24.87 17.99
C GLY A 378 20.18 23.60 18.11
N ARG A 379 19.79 22.50 17.44
CA ARG A 379 20.59 21.27 17.34
C ARG A 379 21.67 21.31 16.25
N PHE A 380 21.60 22.27 15.31
CA PHE A 380 22.47 22.32 14.13
C PHE A 380 23.51 23.43 14.14
N GLY A 381 23.50 24.34 15.12
CA GLY A 381 24.46 25.43 15.20
C GLY A 381 24.10 26.45 16.27
N ASP A 382 25.12 26.81 17.03
CA ASP A 382 25.14 27.66 18.22
C ASP A 382 24.50 27.07 19.49
N GLN A 383 25.25 27.28 20.57
CA GLN A 383 24.94 26.88 21.92
C GLN A 383 23.46 27.04 22.23
N THR A 384 22.83 26.02 22.81
CA THR A 384 21.49 26.19 23.38
C THR A 384 21.53 27.44 24.28
N PRO A 385 20.49 28.27 24.39
CA PRO A 385 20.66 29.48 25.17
C PRO A 385 20.90 29.21 26.68
N VAL A 386 20.68 27.95 27.13
CA VAL A 386 21.20 27.37 28.38
C VAL A 386 22.73 27.34 28.42
N GLN A 387 23.39 26.91 27.35
CA GLN A 387 24.85 26.94 27.19
C GLN A 387 25.40 28.37 27.08
N VAL A 388 24.65 29.32 26.49
CA VAL A 388 25.06 30.74 26.40
C VAL A 388 24.97 31.45 27.76
N ARG A 389 23.94 31.18 28.58
CA ARG A 389 23.82 31.76 29.93
C ARG A 389 24.72 31.07 30.97
N ALA A 390 25.04 29.79 30.81
CA ALA A 390 26.02 29.13 31.67
C ALA A 390 27.47 29.59 31.41
N ALA A 391 27.70 30.27 30.28
CA ALA A 391 28.99 30.83 29.88
C ALA A 391 29.14 32.34 30.23
N GLN A 392 28.13 32.95 30.85
CA GLN A 392 28.13 34.33 31.39
C GLN A 392 28.05 34.28 32.92
#